data_AF-A0A3B9J834-F1
#
_entry.id   AF-A0A3B9J834-F1
#
_cell.length_a   1.000
_cell.length_b   1.000
_cell.length_c   1.000
_cell.angle_alpha   90.00
_cell.angle_beta   90.00
_cell.angle_gamma   90.00
#
_symmetry.space_group_name_H-M   'P 1'
#
loop_
_entity.id
_entity.type
_entity.pdbx_description
1 polymer ?
#
loop_
_entity_poly.entity_id
_entity_poly.type
_entity_poly.pdbx_seq_one_letter_code
_entity_poly.pdbx_strand_id
1 'polypeptide(L)'
;MKTRQIILRVLLFLVIGLVAGIFISEASFAFLKSEAGRAPTRIELVIPAGTAAKIARGEAEEAIPLNMVFVTGDVLVVKNEDSETHTLGPLLIPAGTSASLNLDQAENLAMSCSFQPGQYIGLDVREPVTFATRLYGLFFAGVPLGVLLGLYSFVVWPIKNKPSRKDIGTM
;
A
#
# COMPACT_ATOMS: atom_id res chain seq x y z
N MET A 1 -45.02 11.91 -0.10
CA MET A 1 -44.37 11.41 1.14
C MET A 1 -43.46 10.20 0.91
N LYS A 2 -43.88 9.18 0.14
CA LYS A 2 -43.07 7.98 -0.18
C LYS A 2 -41.71 8.29 -0.84
N THR A 3 -41.69 9.09 -1.90
CA THR A 3 -40.45 9.39 -2.65
C THR A 3 -39.41 10.06 -1.76
N ARG A 4 -39.84 10.99 -0.89
CA ARG A 4 -38.95 11.63 0.10
C ARG A 4 -38.39 10.62 1.10
N GLN A 5 -39.18 9.66 1.58
CA GLN A 5 -38.72 8.62 2.50
C GLN A 5 -37.74 7.64 1.82
N ILE A 6 -37.98 7.29 0.56
CA ILE A 6 -37.07 6.45 -0.24
C ILE A 6 -35.74 7.17 -0.44
N ILE A 7 -35.76 8.43 -0.90
CA ILE A 7 -34.55 9.22 -1.14
C ILE A 7 -33.74 9.40 0.15
N LEU A 8 -34.38 9.79 1.25
CA LEU A 8 -33.70 9.97 2.55
C LEU A 8 -33.04 8.68 3.03
N ARG A 9 -33.68 7.54 2.80
CA ARG A 9 -33.17 6.24 3.21
C ARG A 9 -31.99 5.79 2.36
N VAL A 10 -32.09 5.92 1.05
CA VAL A 10 -30.98 5.63 0.13
C VAL A 10 -29.78 6.52 0.45
N LEU A 11 -30.00 7.81 0.67
CA LEU A 11 -28.93 8.73 1.08
C LEU A 11 -28.31 8.34 2.42
N LEU A 12 -29.12 7.95 3.41
CA LEU A 12 -28.63 7.49 4.71
C LEU A 12 -27.69 6.28 4.55
N PHE A 13 -28.11 5.24 3.82
CA PHE A 13 -27.28 4.05 3.63
C PHE A 13 -26.08 4.30 2.73
N LEU A 14 -26.17 5.23 1.78
CA LEU A 14 -25.02 5.68 0.99
C LEU A 14 -23.98 6.38 1.87
N VAL A 15 -24.39 7.26 2.78
CA VAL A 15 -23.48 7.88 3.77
C VAL A 15 -22.87 6.83 4.68
N ILE A 16 -23.66 5.86 5.18
CA ILE A 16 -23.15 4.76 6.00
C ILE A 16 -22.10 3.93 5.22
N GLY A 17 -22.38 3.62 3.96
CA GLY A 17 -21.44 2.91 3.09
C GLY A 17 -20.15 3.67 2.86
N LEU A 18 -20.21 4.99 2.64
CA LEU A 18 -19.02 5.83 2.52
C LEU A 18 -18.23 5.87 3.83
N VAL A 19 -18.88 6.05 4.98
CA VAL A 19 -18.20 6.05 6.29
C VAL A 19 -17.51 4.70 6.53
N ALA A 20 -18.20 3.58 6.29
CA ALA A 20 -17.61 2.25 6.37
C ALA A 20 -16.44 2.08 5.39
N GLY A 21 -16.57 2.61 4.17
CA GLY A 21 -15.51 2.66 3.16
C GLY A 21 -14.28 3.42 3.65
N ILE A 22 -14.45 4.57 4.32
CA ILE A 22 -13.34 5.31 4.95
C ILE A 22 -12.65 4.44 6.00
N PHE A 23 -13.41 3.80 6.90
CA PHE A 23 -12.83 2.96 7.95
C PHE A 23 -12.05 1.77 7.39
N ILE A 24 -12.62 1.06 6.42
CA ILE A 24 -11.95 -0.10 5.78
C ILE A 24 -10.70 0.37 5.04
N SER A 25 -10.83 1.45 4.25
CA SER A 25 -9.73 2.03 3.48
C SER A 25 -8.59 2.50 4.38
N GLU A 26 -8.89 3.29 5.41
CA GLU A 26 -7.87 3.81 6.33
C GLU A 26 -7.24 2.69 7.16
N ALA A 27 -7.98 1.64 7.50
CA ALA A 27 -7.43 0.45 8.16
C ALA A 27 -6.46 -0.32 7.24
N SER A 28 -6.85 -0.56 5.99
CA SER A 28 -5.97 -1.17 4.98
C SER A 28 -4.73 -0.31 4.72
N PHE A 29 -4.90 1.02 4.63
CA PHE A 29 -3.78 1.94 4.46
C PHE A 29 -2.90 2.00 5.69
N ALA A 30 -3.43 1.99 6.91
CA ALA A 30 -2.60 1.94 8.12
C ALA A 30 -1.72 0.69 8.14
N PHE A 31 -2.25 -0.44 7.68
CA PHE A 31 -1.50 -1.69 7.56
C PHE A 31 -0.45 -1.66 6.43
N LEU A 32 -0.74 -0.99 5.29
CA LEU A 32 0.19 -0.88 4.16
C LEU A 32 1.21 0.26 4.30
N LYS A 33 0.88 1.31 5.07
CA LYS A 33 1.71 2.51 5.24
C LYS A 33 3.01 2.22 5.98
N SER A 34 3.08 1.14 6.76
CA SER A 34 4.33 0.64 7.32
C SER A 34 5.36 0.28 6.24
N GLU A 35 4.93 -0.03 5.01
CA GLU A 35 5.81 -0.52 3.95
C GLU A 35 5.85 0.38 2.70
N ALA A 36 4.73 0.96 2.26
CA ALA A 36 4.64 1.67 0.96
C ALA A 36 4.12 3.13 1.03
N GLY A 37 3.80 3.62 2.23
CA GLY A 37 3.02 4.86 2.38
C GLY A 37 3.81 6.12 2.72
N ARG A 38 5.09 6.17 2.35
CA ARG A 38 5.98 7.32 2.59
C ARG A 38 6.34 8.04 1.30
N ALA A 39 6.86 9.25 1.44
CA ALA A 39 7.47 9.97 0.32
C ALA A 39 8.78 9.28 -0.13
N PRO A 40 9.20 9.50 -1.39
CA PRO A 40 10.48 9.02 -1.88
C PRO A 40 11.65 9.60 -1.06
N THR A 41 12.61 8.75 -0.71
CA THR A 41 13.78 9.10 0.11
C THR A 41 15.04 8.38 -0.37
N ARG A 42 16.18 8.86 0.12
CA ARG A 42 17.47 8.20 -0.08
C ARG A 42 17.66 7.13 1.01
N ILE A 43 17.81 5.88 0.60
CA ILE A 43 18.03 4.74 1.51
C ILE A 43 19.46 4.26 1.34
N GLU A 44 20.20 4.14 2.45
CA GLU A 44 21.59 3.72 2.44
C GLU A 44 21.72 2.24 2.86
N LEU A 45 22.39 1.45 2.03
CA LEU A 45 22.79 0.08 2.31
C LEU A 45 24.30 0.05 2.51
N VAL A 46 24.75 -0.24 3.73
CA VAL A 46 26.18 -0.32 4.04
C VAL A 46 26.62 -1.78 3.98
N ILE A 47 27.64 -2.06 3.17
CA ILE A 47 28.34 -3.34 3.15
C ILE A 47 29.49 -3.21 4.16
N PRO A 48 29.42 -3.87 5.32
CA PRO A 48 30.43 -3.71 6.37
C PRO A 48 31.76 -4.38 5.99
N ALA A 49 32.83 -3.97 6.66
CA ALA A 49 34.14 -4.58 6.51
C ALA A 49 34.14 -6.08 6.85
N GLY A 50 34.78 -6.89 6.03
CA GLY A 50 34.87 -8.35 6.20
C GLY A 50 33.66 -9.12 5.66
N THR A 51 32.75 -8.47 4.93
CA THR A 51 31.60 -9.11 4.27
C THR A 51 32.07 -10.18 3.28
N ALA A 52 33.05 -9.87 2.43
CA ALA A 52 33.63 -10.82 1.49
C ALA A 52 34.21 -12.06 2.19
N ALA A 53 34.90 -11.87 3.32
CA ALA A 53 35.45 -12.96 4.11
C ALA A 53 34.36 -13.85 4.72
N LYS A 54 33.22 -13.29 5.17
CA LYS A 54 32.06 -14.05 5.66
C LYS A 54 31.43 -14.86 4.54
N ILE A 55 31.23 -14.25 3.37
CA ILE A 55 30.62 -14.91 2.21
C ILE A 55 31.50 -16.03 1.68
N ALA A 56 32.83 -15.85 1.69
CA ALA A 56 33.77 -16.91 1.34
C ALA A 56 33.66 -18.14 2.26
N ARG A 57 33.18 -17.96 3.51
CA ARG A 57 32.84 -19.06 4.43
C ARG A 57 31.41 -19.56 4.29
N GLY A 58 30.61 -18.98 3.40
CA GLY A 58 29.19 -19.29 3.24
C GLY A 58 28.28 -18.65 4.31
N GLU A 59 28.79 -17.71 5.11
CA GLU A 59 28.04 -17.00 6.13
C GLU A 59 27.35 -15.76 5.54
N ALA A 60 26.11 -15.50 5.94
CA ALA A 60 25.40 -14.27 5.58
C ALA A 60 25.76 -13.13 6.53
N GLU A 61 25.74 -11.90 6.04
CA GLU A 61 25.94 -10.72 6.87
C GLU A 61 24.59 -10.27 7.46
N GLU A 62 24.46 -10.30 8.79
CA GLU A 62 23.21 -9.94 9.48
C GLU A 62 22.80 -8.48 9.26
N ALA A 63 23.77 -7.61 9.02
CA ALA A 63 23.52 -6.20 8.71
C ALA A 63 22.87 -5.98 7.33
N ILE A 64 22.96 -6.97 6.42
CA ILE A 64 22.43 -6.86 5.06
C ILE A 64 21.15 -7.70 4.95
N PRO A 65 19.97 -7.05 4.83
CA PRO A 65 18.72 -7.77 4.68
C PRO A 65 18.66 -8.51 3.33
N LEU A 66 17.96 -9.65 3.30
CA LEU A 66 17.72 -10.42 2.08
C LEU A 66 16.75 -9.72 1.10
N ASN A 67 15.81 -8.95 1.66
CA ASN A 67 14.81 -8.22 0.91
C ASN A 67 14.68 -6.81 1.47
N MET A 68 14.55 -5.82 0.58
CA MET A 68 14.34 -4.43 0.92
C MET A 68 13.11 -3.91 0.21
N VAL A 69 12.31 -3.10 0.90
CA VAL A 69 11.10 -2.49 0.35
C VAL A 69 11.36 -1.00 0.10
N PHE A 70 11.01 -0.55 -1.10
CA PHE A 70 11.17 0.80 -1.59
C PHE A 70 9.84 1.36 -2.08
N VAL A 71 9.81 2.67 -2.25
CA VAL A 71 8.74 3.40 -2.91
C VAL A 71 9.28 3.97 -4.21
N THR A 72 8.43 4.02 -5.23
CA THR A 72 8.77 4.60 -6.53
C THR A 72 9.34 6.02 -6.36
N GLY A 73 10.52 6.26 -6.93
CA GLY A 73 11.31 7.48 -6.81
C GLY A 73 12.38 7.45 -5.70
N ASP A 74 12.49 6.34 -4.95
CA ASP A 74 13.58 6.16 -4.01
C ASP A 74 14.94 6.06 -4.70
N VAL A 75 15.98 6.42 -3.95
CA VAL A 75 17.37 6.23 -4.38
C VAL A 75 18.06 5.30 -3.39
N LEU A 76 18.39 4.10 -3.86
CA LEU A 76 19.22 3.16 -3.11
C LEU A 76 20.69 3.57 -3.27
N VAL A 77 21.37 3.85 -2.16
CA VAL A 77 22.80 4.13 -2.14
C VAL A 77 23.52 3.01 -1.43
N VAL A 78 24.34 2.28 -2.17
CA VAL A 78 25.15 1.19 -1.63
C VAL A 78 26.53 1.74 -1.31
N LYS A 79 26.92 1.68 -0.04
CA LYS A 79 28.24 2.10 0.46
C LYS A 79 29.06 0.86 0.77
N ASN A 80 30.19 0.71 0.12
CA ASN A 80 31.11 -0.38 0.35
C ASN A 80 32.18 0.03 1.37
N GLU A 81 32.09 -0.48 2.58
CA GLU A 81 33.12 -0.33 3.62
C GLU A 81 34.04 -1.57 3.72
N ASP A 82 33.88 -2.52 2.80
CA ASP A 82 34.75 -3.68 2.69
C ASP A 82 36.01 -3.41 1.87
N SER A 83 36.99 -4.31 2.02
CA SER A 83 38.27 -4.26 1.30
C SER A 83 38.19 -4.80 -0.14
N GLU A 84 37.11 -5.52 -0.48
CA GLU A 84 36.90 -6.08 -1.81
C GLU A 84 35.88 -5.28 -2.63
N THR A 85 35.93 -5.43 -3.95
CA THR A 85 34.95 -4.79 -4.84
C THR A 85 33.67 -5.61 -4.87
N HIS A 86 32.54 -4.94 -4.66
CA HIS A 86 31.24 -5.57 -4.66
C HIS A 86 30.37 -5.17 -5.87
N THR A 87 29.36 -5.99 -6.18
CA THR A 87 28.41 -5.73 -7.27
C THR A 87 26.97 -5.77 -6.79
N LEU A 88 26.13 -4.95 -7.42
CA LEU A 88 24.67 -4.94 -7.29
C LEU A 88 24.05 -4.72 -8.68
N GLY A 89 23.62 -5.81 -9.32
CA GLY A 89 23.15 -5.82 -10.70
C GLY A 89 24.17 -5.19 -11.64
N PRO A 90 23.85 -4.07 -12.31
CA PRO A 90 24.79 -3.38 -13.18
C PRO A 90 25.83 -2.52 -12.42
N LEU A 91 25.65 -2.31 -11.11
CA LEU A 91 26.54 -1.45 -10.33
C LEU A 91 27.77 -2.22 -9.84
N LEU A 92 28.93 -1.61 -10.06
CA LEU A 92 30.22 -2.00 -9.48
C LEU A 92 30.55 -0.99 -8.39
N ILE A 93 30.77 -1.46 -7.15
CA ILE A 93 31.09 -0.63 -5.99
C ILE A 93 32.49 -1.01 -5.47
N PRO A 94 33.55 -0.31 -5.92
CA PRO A 94 34.90 -0.49 -5.39
C PRO A 94 34.99 -0.29 -3.87
N ALA A 95 36.02 -0.85 -3.25
CA ALA A 95 36.30 -0.71 -1.82
C ALA A 95 36.35 0.77 -1.38
N GLY A 96 35.66 1.09 -0.27
CA GLY A 96 35.60 2.44 0.29
C GLY A 96 34.75 3.45 -0.50
N THR A 97 34.04 3.02 -1.55
CA THR A 97 33.23 3.91 -2.40
C THR A 97 31.73 3.65 -2.25
N SER A 98 30.91 4.44 -2.93
CA SER A 98 29.46 4.28 -2.96
C SER A 98 28.91 4.41 -4.37
N ALA A 99 27.88 3.62 -4.68
CA ALA A 99 27.11 3.71 -5.91
C ALA A 99 25.63 3.92 -5.61
N SER A 100 24.88 4.49 -6.55
CA SER A 100 23.45 4.77 -6.39
C SER A 100 22.62 4.17 -7.51
N LEU A 101 21.43 3.65 -7.18
CA LEU A 101 20.41 3.16 -8.10
C LEU A 101 19.10 3.93 -7.86
N ASN A 102 18.55 4.53 -8.92
CA ASN A 102 17.23 5.15 -8.87
C ASN A 102 16.16 4.08 -9.13
N LEU A 103 15.11 4.09 -8.32
CA LEU A 103 14.02 3.12 -8.37
C LEU A 103 12.74 3.79 -8.87
N ASP A 104 12.69 4.07 -10.17
CA ASP A 104 11.65 4.90 -10.80
C ASP A 104 10.38 4.13 -11.22
N GLN A 105 10.38 2.81 -11.08
CA GLN A 105 9.27 1.94 -11.49
C GLN A 105 8.89 0.98 -10.37
N ALA A 106 7.59 0.76 -10.18
CA ALA A 106 7.06 -0.19 -9.22
C ALA A 106 7.20 -1.62 -9.78
N GLU A 107 8.13 -2.39 -9.22
CA GLU A 107 8.45 -3.76 -9.65
C GLU A 107 9.07 -4.55 -8.49
N ASN A 108 8.88 -5.87 -8.51
CA ASN A 108 9.58 -6.81 -7.63
C ASN A 108 10.81 -7.35 -8.37
N LEU A 109 11.99 -6.89 -7.98
CA LEU A 109 13.26 -7.21 -8.61
C LEU A 109 14.06 -8.19 -7.75
N ALA A 110 14.67 -9.19 -8.39
CA ALA A 110 15.72 -10.01 -7.80
C ALA A 110 17.03 -9.67 -8.49
N MET A 111 17.87 -8.87 -7.83
CA MET A 111 19.10 -8.34 -8.42
C MET A 111 20.29 -9.20 -8.00
N SER A 112 21.19 -9.50 -8.94
CA SER A 112 22.43 -10.20 -8.61
C SER A 112 23.31 -9.34 -7.72
N CYS A 113 23.96 -9.94 -6.73
CA CYS A 113 24.90 -9.24 -5.85
C CYS A 113 26.07 -10.14 -5.46
N SER A 114 27.21 -9.55 -5.11
CA SER A 114 28.37 -10.32 -4.62
C SER A 114 28.51 -10.34 -3.10
N PHE A 115 27.67 -9.59 -2.40
CA PHE A 115 27.72 -9.41 -0.95
C PHE A 115 26.66 -10.25 -0.19
N GLN A 116 26.12 -11.29 -0.82
CA GLN A 116 25.20 -12.24 -0.19
C GLN A 116 25.58 -13.68 -0.61
N PRO A 117 25.49 -14.70 0.27
CA PRO A 117 25.82 -16.09 -0.10
C PRO A 117 24.98 -16.63 -1.26
N GLY A 118 23.70 -16.23 -1.31
CA GLY A 118 22.80 -16.58 -2.40
C GLY A 118 23.05 -15.81 -3.70
N GLN A 119 23.96 -14.83 -3.70
CA GLN A 119 24.26 -13.93 -4.82
C GLN A 119 23.08 -13.14 -5.40
N TYR A 120 22.01 -12.98 -4.63
CA TYR A 120 20.86 -12.16 -4.99
C TYR A 120 20.34 -11.38 -3.78
N ILE A 121 19.73 -10.23 -4.07
CA ILE A 121 18.97 -9.41 -3.11
C ILE A 121 17.64 -9.02 -3.73
N GLY A 122 16.56 -9.14 -2.95
CA GLY A 122 15.22 -8.72 -3.36
C GLY A 122 15.02 -7.22 -3.14
N LEU A 123 14.54 -6.52 -4.17
CA LEU A 123 14.09 -5.14 -4.09
C LEU A 123 12.61 -5.10 -4.48
N ASP A 124 11.73 -4.80 -3.51
CA ASP A 124 10.29 -4.64 -3.74
C ASP A 124 9.98 -3.14 -3.84
N VAL A 125 9.80 -2.63 -5.05
CA VAL A 125 9.47 -1.22 -5.29
C VAL A 125 7.97 -1.08 -5.44
N ARG A 126 7.35 -0.32 -4.55
CA ARG A 126 5.89 -0.13 -4.51
C ARG A 126 5.48 1.26 -4.95
N GLU A 127 4.24 1.39 -5.40
CA GLU A 127 3.64 2.68 -5.71
C GLU A 127 3.31 3.45 -4.42
N PRO A 128 3.54 4.77 -4.36
CA PRO A 128 3.16 5.59 -3.21
C PRO A 128 1.64 5.68 -3.09
N VAL A 129 1.14 5.55 -1.86
CA VAL A 129 -0.29 5.76 -1.58
C VAL A 129 -0.63 7.25 -1.58
N THR A 130 -1.11 7.75 -2.71
CA THR A 130 -1.49 9.17 -2.87
C THR A 130 -2.90 9.45 -2.34
N PHE A 131 -3.23 10.74 -2.16
CA PHE A 131 -4.58 11.17 -1.82
C PHE A 131 -5.62 10.71 -2.86
N ALA A 132 -5.25 10.71 -4.15
CA ALA A 132 -6.12 10.24 -5.22
C ALA A 132 -6.44 8.74 -5.05
N THR A 133 -5.43 7.91 -4.76
CA THR A 133 -5.60 6.47 -4.53
C THR A 133 -6.54 6.19 -3.35
N ARG A 134 -6.48 7.02 -2.29
CA ARG A 134 -7.41 6.94 -1.16
C ARG A 134 -8.84 7.27 -1.57
N LEU A 135 -9.01 8.31 -2.38
CA LEU A 135 -10.33 8.72 -2.87
C LEU A 135 -10.94 7.66 -3.79
N TYR A 136 -10.13 7.06 -4.65
CA TYR A 136 -10.54 5.91 -5.47
C TYR A 136 -11.00 4.74 -4.59
N GLY A 137 -10.20 4.35 -3.59
CA GLY A 137 -10.57 3.29 -2.65
C GLY A 137 -11.88 3.57 -1.93
N LEU A 138 -12.08 4.82 -1.48
CA LEU A 138 -13.33 5.25 -0.85
C LEU A 138 -14.54 5.10 -1.78
N PHE A 139 -14.45 5.58 -3.01
CA PHE A 139 -15.59 5.51 -3.93
C PHE A 139 -15.88 4.08 -4.38
N PHE A 140 -14.84 3.30 -4.71
CA PHE A 140 -15.01 1.93 -5.18
C PHE A 140 -15.45 0.96 -4.08
N ALA A 141 -15.05 1.17 -2.82
CA ALA A 141 -15.52 0.35 -1.71
C ALA A 141 -16.85 0.87 -1.13
N GLY A 142 -16.93 2.18 -0.87
CA GLY A 142 -18.02 2.77 -0.10
C GLY A 142 -19.33 2.90 -0.87
N VAL A 143 -19.29 3.29 -2.16
CA VAL A 143 -20.52 3.49 -2.95
C VAL A 143 -21.25 2.16 -3.20
N PRO A 144 -20.61 1.10 -3.71
CA PRO A 144 -21.29 -0.19 -3.91
C PRO A 144 -21.85 -0.76 -2.61
N LEU A 145 -21.09 -0.66 -1.51
CA LEU A 145 -21.53 -1.10 -0.19
C LEU A 145 -22.77 -0.32 0.28
N GLY A 146 -22.76 1.01 0.17
CA GLY A 146 -23.88 1.85 0.57
C GLY A 146 -25.14 1.62 -0.26
N VAL A 147 -24.98 1.39 -1.57
CA VAL A 147 -26.09 1.03 -2.46
C VAL A 147 -26.68 -0.33 -2.06
N LEU A 148 -25.84 -1.35 -1.84
CA LEU A 148 -26.29 -2.66 -1.40
C LEU A 148 -27.04 -2.59 -0.06
N LEU A 149 -26.47 -1.93 0.94
CA LEU A 149 -27.12 -1.73 2.24
C LEU A 149 -28.47 -1.00 2.09
N GLY A 150 -28.53 0.02 1.23
CA GLY A 150 -29.75 0.74 0.90
C GLY A 150 -30.84 -0.18 0.35
N LEU A 151 -30.48 -0.99 -0.66
CA LEU A 151 -31.36 -1.97 -1.29
C LEU A 151 -31.86 -3.03 -0.29
N TYR A 152 -30.95 -3.65 0.47
CA TYR A 152 -31.31 -4.67 1.46
C TYR A 152 -32.17 -4.11 2.60
N SER A 153 -32.04 -2.84 2.94
CA SER A 153 -32.89 -2.24 3.98
C SER A 153 -34.36 -2.26 3.59
N PHE A 154 -34.71 -2.16 2.29
CA PHE A 154 -36.11 -2.24 1.85
C PHE A 154 -36.72 -3.63 2.03
N VAL A 155 -35.89 -4.67 1.97
CA VAL A 155 -36.30 -6.06 2.24
C VAL A 155 -36.55 -6.24 3.74
N VAL A 156 -35.62 -5.79 4.59
CA VAL A 156 -35.72 -5.96 6.05
C VAL A 156 -36.80 -5.08 6.68
N TRP A 157 -36.92 -3.84 6.23
CA TRP A 157 -37.89 -2.87 6.73
C TRP A 157 -38.68 -2.26 5.57
N PRO A 158 -39.82 -2.85 5.17
CA PRO A 158 -40.63 -2.31 4.09
C PRO A 158 -41.27 -0.97 4.49
N ILE A 159 -41.37 -0.02 3.55
CA ILE A 159 -41.99 1.29 3.79
C ILE A 159 -43.50 1.11 3.91
N LYS A 160 -44.04 1.30 5.13
CA LYS A 160 -45.50 1.33 5.37
C LYS A 160 -46.09 2.68 4.93
N ASN A 161 -47.24 2.64 4.26
CA ASN A 161 -47.98 3.86 3.93
C ASN A 161 -48.64 4.40 5.20
N LYS A 162 -48.48 5.71 5.48
CA LYS A 162 -49.47 6.39 6.31
C LYS A 162 -50.73 6.59 5.46
N PRO A 163 -51.93 6.18 5.91
CA PRO A 163 -53.17 6.47 5.20
C PRO A 163 -53.31 7.99 5.04
N SER A 164 -53.75 8.41 3.86
CA SER A 164 -53.97 9.82 3.55
C SER A 164 -55.17 10.32 4.35
N ARG A 165 -55.11 11.55 4.88
CA ARG A 165 -56.21 12.18 5.66
C ARG A 165 -57.54 12.28 4.88
N LYS A 166 -57.55 11.96 3.57
CA LYS A 166 -58.77 11.87 2.74
C LYS A 166 -59.67 10.69 3.11
N ASP A 167 -59.19 9.67 3.80
CA ASP A 167 -59.96 8.45 4.09
C ASP A 167 -60.71 8.48 5.45
N ILE A 168 -60.61 9.59 6.20
CA ILE A 168 -61.22 9.73 7.54
C ILE A 168 -62.55 10.51 7.49
N GLY A 169 -62.93 11.06 6.33
CA GLY A 169 -64.11 11.92 6.16
C GLY A 169 -65.39 11.23 5.68
N THR A 170 -65.39 9.91 5.50
CA THR A 170 -66.57 9.13 5.09
C THR A 170 -66.70 7.89 5.96
N MET A 171 -67.11 8.10 7.21
CA MET A 171 -67.80 7.11 8.04
C MET A 171 -68.89 7.82 8.82
#